data_AF-A0A0D2M3Q4-F1
#
_entry.id   AF-A0A0D2M3Q4-F1
#
_cell.length_a   1.000
_cell.length_b   1.000
_cell.length_c   1.000
_cell.angle_alpha   90.00
_cell.angle_beta   90.00
_cell.angle_gamma   90.00
#
_symmetry.space_group_name_H-M   'P 1'
#
loop_
_entity.id
_entity.type
_entity.pdbx_description
1 polymer ?
#
loop_
_entity_poly.entity_id
_entity_poly.type
_entity_poly.pdbx_seq_one_letter_code
_entity_poly.pdbx_strand_id
1 'polypeptide(L)'
;MSSLYVTKAGTAEGEAGAGAGGPLQRLSSVIRGRKAVADRIEVEGVDEALLQRAAAAMDGFSAREIAKFAASVQAAVYGSERPVLTAALFDKVLQYKLHEHAARRAFVLGHHGTGDAAPAPAK
;
A
#
# COMPACT_ATOMS: atom_id res chain seq x y z
N MET A 1 -27.42 19.12 4.49
CA MET A 1 -26.38 18.86 3.48
C MET A 1 -25.57 17.66 3.96
N SER A 2 -26.00 16.46 3.59
CA SER A 2 -25.50 15.21 4.14
C SER A 2 -24.25 14.74 3.37
N SER A 3 -23.20 14.44 4.14
CA SER A 3 -21.88 14.01 3.69
C SER A 3 -21.95 12.62 3.03
N LEU A 4 -21.81 12.59 1.70
CA LEU A 4 -21.70 11.39 0.87
C LEU A 4 -20.22 11.07 0.61
N TYR A 5 -19.43 10.71 1.62
CA TYR A 5 -18.02 10.30 1.36
C TYR A 5 -17.48 9.12 2.18
N VAL A 6 -18.28 8.47 3.04
CA VAL A 6 -17.74 7.41 3.92
C VAL A 6 -18.58 6.12 3.87
N THR A 7 -18.89 5.62 2.68
CA THR A 7 -19.60 4.31 2.57
C THR A 7 -19.20 3.48 1.34
N LYS A 8 -17.97 3.63 0.84
CA LYS A 8 -17.48 2.80 -0.30
C LYS A 8 -16.09 2.23 -0.06
N ALA A 9 -15.95 1.44 0.99
CA ALA A 9 -14.78 0.58 1.19
C ALA A 9 -15.15 -0.86 1.62
N GLY A 10 -16.39 -1.29 1.37
CA GLY A 10 -16.88 -2.59 1.84
C GLY A 10 -17.94 -3.27 0.99
N THR A 11 -18.19 -2.83 -0.25
CA THR A 11 -19.05 -3.56 -1.19
C THR A 11 -18.20 -4.26 -2.24
N ALA A 12 -18.58 -5.50 -2.53
CA ALA A 12 -17.90 -6.51 -3.35
C ALA A 12 -17.71 -6.16 -4.85
N GLU A 13 -17.62 -4.88 -5.20
CA GLU A 13 -17.51 -4.39 -6.59
C GLU A 13 -16.17 -3.70 -6.87
N GLY A 14 -15.15 -4.00 -6.06
CA GLY A 14 -13.81 -3.44 -6.18
C GLY A 14 -12.76 -4.42 -6.68
N GLU A 15 -13.10 -5.38 -7.55
CA GLU A 15 -12.10 -6.21 -8.22
C GLU A 15 -11.94 -5.78 -9.68
N ALA A 16 -10.83 -5.09 -9.95
CA ALA A 16 -10.29 -4.95 -11.29
C ALA A 16 -9.98 -6.36 -11.85
N GLY A 17 -10.94 -6.95 -12.56
CA GLY A 17 -10.81 -8.28 -13.16
C GLY A 17 -12.10 -9.09 -13.32
N ALA A 18 -13.24 -8.63 -12.80
CA ALA A 18 -14.50 -9.34 -12.97
C ALA A 18 -15.14 -9.02 -14.33
N GLY A 19 -14.64 -9.65 -15.40
CA GLY A 19 -15.45 -9.85 -16.60
C GLY A 19 -16.76 -10.53 -16.21
N ALA A 20 -17.88 -10.14 -16.83
CA ALA A 20 -19.22 -10.66 -16.54
C ALA A 20 -19.22 -12.19 -16.50
N GLY A 21 -19.08 -12.75 -15.30
CA GLY A 21 -18.82 -14.16 -15.10
C GLY A 21 -20.10 -14.96 -15.28
N GLY A 22 -20.18 -15.71 -16.38
CA GLY A 22 -21.31 -16.57 -16.69
C GLY A 22 -21.56 -17.64 -15.59
N PRO A 23 -22.70 -18.34 -15.62
CA PRO A 23 -23.06 -19.34 -14.61
C PRO A 23 -21.98 -20.43 -14.44
N LEU A 24 -21.25 -20.75 -15.51
CA LEU A 24 -20.12 -21.70 -15.47
C LEU A 24 -18.91 -21.18 -14.67
N GLN A 25 -18.62 -19.88 -14.67
CA GLN A 25 -17.52 -19.31 -13.89
C GLN A 25 -17.83 -19.26 -12.39
N ARG A 26 -19.09 -19.05 -12.02
CA ARG A 26 -19.56 -19.14 -10.62
C ARG A 26 -19.50 -20.57 -10.07
N LEU A 27 -19.70 -21.58 -10.94
CA LEU A 27 -19.52 -22.97 -10.53
C LEU A 27 -18.03 -23.32 -10.35
N SER A 28 -17.15 -22.72 -11.16
CA SER A 28 -15.71 -22.98 -11.09
C SER A 28 -15.04 -22.46 -9.81
N SER A 29 -15.56 -21.38 -9.21
CA SER A 29 -15.05 -20.84 -7.94
C SER A 29 -15.38 -21.73 -6.73
N VAL A 30 -16.51 -22.45 -6.78
CA VAL A 30 -16.91 -23.42 -5.74
C VAL A 30 -16.02 -24.67 -5.78
N ILE A 31 -15.70 -25.16 -6.99
CA ILE A 31 -14.80 -26.32 -7.17
C ILE A 31 -13.36 -25.99 -6.76
N ARG A 32 -12.94 -24.71 -6.88
CA ARG A 32 -11.58 -24.27 -6.52
C ARG A 32 -11.42 -23.94 -5.02
N GLY A 33 -12.43 -24.18 -4.18
CA GLY A 33 -12.32 -24.03 -2.72
C GLY A 33 -12.00 -22.61 -2.24
N ARG A 34 -12.25 -21.59 -3.06
CA ARG A 34 -11.94 -20.20 -2.71
C ARG A 34 -12.99 -19.71 -1.71
N LYS A 35 -12.58 -19.49 -0.46
CA LYS A 35 -13.43 -18.87 0.57
C LYS A 35 -13.93 -17.53 0.01
N ALA A 36 -15.25 -17.37 -0.10
CA ALA A 36 -15.88 -16.22 -0.77
C ALA A 36 -15.73 -14.89 0.00
N VAL A 37 -15.22 -14.95 1.23
CA VAL A 37 -15.07 -13.81 2.14
C VAL A 37 -13.63 -13.81 2.64
N ALA A 38 -12.93 -12.70 2.43
CA ALA A 38 -11.61 -12.48 3.00
C ALA A 38 -11.71 -12.43 4.54
N ASP A 39 -10.74 -13.03 5.23
CA ASP A 39 -10.72 -13.03 6.69
C ASP A 39 -10.60 -11.59 7.20
N ARG A 40 -11.43 -11.23 8.18
CA ARG A 40 -11.47 -9.87 8.72
C ARG A 40 -10.14 -9.58 9.43
N ILE A 41 -9.53 -8.45 9.08
CA ILE A 41 -8.37 -7.92 9.80
C ILE A 41 -8.83 -7.31 11.12
N GLU A 42 -8.28 -7.80 12.23
CA GLU A 42 -8.37 -7.15 13.54
C GLU A 42 -7.33 -6.04 13.62
N VAL A 43 -7.66 -4.92 14.27
CA VAL A 43 -6.76 -3.76 14.35
C VAL A 43 -6.51 -3.45 15.82
N GLU A 44 -5.24 -3.46 16.23
CA GLU A 44 -4.81 -3.27 17.61
C GLU A 44 -3.75 -2.18 17.71
N GLY A 45 -4.05 -1.12 18.47
CA GLY A 45 -3.10 -0.05 18.75
C GLY A 45 -2.75 0.87 17.56
N VAL A 46 -3.46 0.75 16.43
CA VAL A 46 -3.39 1.75 15.35
C VAL A 46 -4.42 2.83 15.65
N ASP A 47 -3.95 3.93 16.23
CA ASP A 47 -4.76 5.08 16.59
C ASP A 47 -4.58 6.26 15.61
N GLU A 48 -5.41 7.29 15.80
CA GLU A 48 -5.38 8.50 14.98
C GLU A 48 -4.01 9.20 15.03
N ALA A 49 -3.35 9.20 16.20
CA ALA A 49 -2.03 9.81 16.35
C ALA A 49 -0.96 9.10 15.53
N LEU A 50 -0.98 7.77 15.48
CA LEU A 50 -0.11 6.97 14.62
C LEU A 50 -0.37 7.27 13.15
N LEU A 51 -1.63 7.32 12.73
CA LEU A 51 -1.99 7.62 11.33
C LEU A 51 -1.54 9.02 10.92
N GLN A 52 -1.68 10.02 11.78
CA GLN A 52 -1.19 11.39 11.52
C GLN A 52 0.33 11.45 11.39
N ARG A 53 1.08 10.76 12.28
CA ARG A 53 2.54 10.65 12.17
C ARG A 53 2.96 9.96 10.87
N ALA A 54 2.27 8.89 10.49
CA ALA A 54 2.55 8.18 9.25
C ALA A 54 2.28 9.05 8.02
N ALA A 55 1.18 9.80 8.01
CA ALA A 55 0.86 10.74 6.94
C ALA A 55 1.94 11.83 6.82
N ALA A 56 2.37 12.41 7.94
CA ALA A 56 3.46 13.40 7.94
C ALA A 56 4.79 12.81 7.45
N ALA A 57 5.12 11.56 7.83
CA ALA A 57 6.34 10.89 7.40
C ALA A 57 6.33 10.55 5.90
N MET A 58 5.15 10.31 5.32
CA MET A 58 4.96 10.03 3.89
C MET A 58 4.83 11.31 3.04
N ASP A 59 5.18 12.48 3.56
CA ASP A 59 5.22 13.70 2.75
C ASP A 59 6.12 13.52 1.51
N GLY A 60 5.64 13.99 0.36
CA GLY A 60 6.28 13.76 -0.95
C GLY A 60 6.00 12.40 -1.60
N PHE A 61 5.23 11.50 -0.97
CA PHE A 61 4.76 10.29 -1.64
C PHE A 61 3.71 10.62 -2.70
N SER A 62 3.78 9.95 -3.85
CA SER A 62 2.70 9.98 -4.85
C SER A 62 1.49 9.15 -4.39
N ALA A 63 0.32 9.44 -4.95
CA ALA A 63 -0.90 8.65 -4.71
C ALA A 63 -0.69 7.14 -4.99
N ARG A 64 0.14 6.80 -5.98
CA ARG A 64 0.49 5.40 -6.29
C ARG A 64 1.34 4.77 -5.18
N GLU A 65 2.25 5.52 -4.57
CA GLU A 65 3.06 5.03 -3.46
C GLU A 65 2.22 4.81 -2.21
N ILE A 66 1.28 5.71 -1.93
CA ILE A 66 0.30 5.55 -0.84
C ILE A 66 -0.56 4.30 -1.07
N ALA A 67 -1.06 4.08 -2.29
CA ALA A 67 -1.82 2.88 -2.62
C ALA A 67 -1.00 1.58 -2.43
N LYS A 68 0.28 1.61 -2.82
CA LYS A 68 1.20 0.48 -2.58
C LYS A 68 1.48 0.27 -1.10
N PHE A 69 1.59 1.33 -0.31
CA PHE A 69 1.73 1.23 1.13
C PHE A 69 0.51 0.54 1.74
N ALA A 70 -0.71 0.97 1.41
CA ALA A 70 -1.94 0.34 1.89
C ALA A 70 -2.03 -1.16 1.53
N ALA A 71 -1.69 -1.52 0.28
CA ALA A 71 -1.62 -2.92 -0.15
C ALA A 71 -0.53 -3.71 0.61
N SER A 72 0.59 -3.08 0.94
CA SER A 72 1.68 -3.72 1.70
C SER A 72 1.29 -3.95 3.15
N VAL A 73 0.48 -3.07 3.76
CA VAL A 73 -0.08 -3.28 5.10
C VAL A 73 -0.99 -4.50 5.10
N GLN A 74 -1.90 -4.61 4.12
CA GLN A 74 -2.77 -5.78 4.00
C GLN A 74 -1.97 -7.08 3.77
N ALA A 75 -0.98 -7.04 2.88
CA ALA A 75 -0.12 -8.19 2.62
C ALA A 75 0.66 -8.63 3.87
N ALA A 76 1.16 -7.66 4.67
CA ALA A 76 1.87 -7.95 5.90
C ALA A 76 0.97 -8.62 6.95
N VAL A 77 -0.29 -8.20 7.06
CA VAL A 77 -1.27 -8.80 7.98
C VAL A 77 -1.60 -10.23 7.56
N TYR A 78 -1.98 -10.47 6.30
CA TYR A 78 -2.32 -11.81 5.82
C TYR A 78 -1.12 -12.75 5.75
N GLY A 79 0.10 -12.22 5.66
CA GLY A 79 1.33 -13.00 5.74
C GLY A 79 1.77 -13.35 7.16
N SER A 80 1.08 -12.86 8.19
CA SER A 80 1.41 -13.15 9.59
C SER A 80 0.56 -14.29 10.15
N GLU A 81 0.97 -14.86 11.29
CA GLU A 81 0.32 -16.03 11.90
C GLU A 81 -1.14 -15.78 12.30
N ARG A 82 -1.49 -14.53 12.61
CA ARG A 82 -2.85 -14.11 12.94
C ARG A 82 -3.19 -12.86 12.14
N PRO A 83 -4.43 -12.70 11.62
CA PRO A 83 -4.81 -11.54 10.80
C PRO A 83 -5.05 -10.28 11.66
N VAL A 84 -4.02 -9.85 12.40
CA VAL A 84 -4.06 -8.71 13.32
C VAL A 84 -3.06 -7.65 12.87
N LEU A 85 -3.55 -6.45 12.59
CA LEU A 85 -2.74 -5.26 12.37
C LEU A 85 -2.39 -4.64 13.72
N THR A 86 -1.21 -4.95 14.23
CA THR A 86 -0.64 -4.28 15.40
C THR A 86 0.07 -2.98 14.99
N ALA A 87 0.16 -2.01 15.91
CA ALA A 87 0.96 -0.79 15.72
C ALA A 87 2.41 -1.10 15.27
N ALA A 88 3.05 -2.11 15.88
CA ALA A 88 4.41 -2.50 15.53
C ALA A 88 4.53 -3.05 14.09
N LEU A 89 3.54 -3.83 13.64
CA LEU A 89 3.50 -4.31 12.25
C LEU A 89 3.28 -3.17 11.27
N PHE A 90 2.37 -2.24 11.59
CA PHE A 90 2.14 -1.03 10.81
C PHE A 90 3.41 -0.19 10.67
N ASP A 91 4.09 0.10 11.79
CA ASP A 91 5.34 0.87 11.82
C ASP A 91 6.44 0.19 11.00
N LYS A 92 6.56 -1.14 11.10
CA LYS A 92 7.52 -1.91 10.30
C LYS A 92 7.27 -1.72 8.80
N VAL A 93 6.02 -1.83 8.34
CA VAL A 93 5.66 -1.62 6.92
C VAL A 93 5.92 -0.18 6.50
N LEU A 94 5.59 0.80 7.36
CA LEU A 94 5.85 2.22 7.11
C LEU A 94 7.35 2.47 6.90
N GLN A 95 8.20 1.99 7.81
CA GLN A 95 9.66 2.15 7.71
C GLN A 95 10.22 1.55 6.42
N TYR A 96 9.75 0.37 6.02
CA TYR A 96 10.15 -0.21 4.73
C TYR A 96 9.77 0.69 3.55
N LYS A 97 8.56 1.28 3.54
CA LYS A 97 8.13 2.16 2.43
C LYS A 97 8.84 3.50 2.42
N LEU A 98 9.16 4.07 3.58
CA LEU A 98 9.98 5.28 3.67
C LEU A 98 11.38 5.03 3.09
N HIS A 99 12.01 3.91 3.43
CA HIS A 99 13.32 3.54 2.90
C HIS A 99 13.28 3.33 1.38
N GLU A 100 12.28 2.60 0.86
CA GLU A 100 12.10 2.42 -0.58
C GLU A 100 11.90 3.76 -1.32
N HIS A 101 11.13 4.69 -0.76
CA HIS A 101 10.91 6.01 -1.34
C HIS A 101 12.19 6.85 -1.34
N ALA A 102 12.93 6.87 -0.25
CA ALA A 102 14.22 7.53 -0.16
C ALA A 102 15.23 6.98 -1.17
N ALA A 103 15.33 5.65 -1.29
CA ALA A 103 16.20 4.99 -2.26
C ALA A 103 15.84 5.34 -3.71
N ARG A 104 14.55 5.36 -4.05
CA ARG A 104 14.08 5.80 -5.38
C ARG A 104 14.46 7.25 -5.67
N ARG A 105 14.23 8.15 -4.72
CA ARG A 105 14.58 9.57 -4.87
C ARG A 105 16.08 9.77 -5.09
N ALA A 106 16.90 9.07 -4.31
CA ALA A 106 18.36 9.10 -4.46
C ALA A 106 18.80 8.57 -5.84
N PHE A 107 18.21 7.46 -6.30
CA PHE A 107 18.50 6.90 -7.61
C PHE A 107 18.11 7.84 -8.76
N VAL A 108 16.91 8.41 -8.72
CA VAL A 108 16.44 9.37 -9.74
C VAL A 108 17.34 10.61 -9.77
N LEU A 109 17.71 11.15 -8.59
CA LEU A 109 18.60 12.31 -8.51
C LEU A 109 20.01 11.99 -9.04
N GLY A 110 20.59 10.85 -8.65
CA GLY A 110 21.92 10.42 -9.10
C GLY A 110 21.98 10.13 -10.60
N HIS A 111 20.88 9.72 -11.21
CA HIS A 111 20.79 9.50 -12.65
C HIS A 111 20.56 10.80 -13.46
N HIS A 112 20.25 11.93 -12.80
CA HIS A 112 20.03 13.23 -13.44
C HIS A 112 21.20 14.24 -13.27
N GLY A 113 22.41 13.80 -12.87
CA GLY A 113 23.55 14.73 -12.89
C GLY A 113 24.86 14.17 -12.34
N THR A 114 25.63 13.47 -13.17
CA THR A 114 27.10 13.63 -13.22
C THR A 114 27.58 13.29 -14.63
N GLY A 115 27.31 14.20 -15.56
CA GLY A 115 27.82 14.18 -16.92
C GLY A 115 27.85 15.61 -17.43
N ASP A 116 28.75 16.43 -16.88
CA ASP A 116 29.64 17.31 -17.66
C ASP A 116 30.45 18.28 -16.77
N ALA A 117 31.77 18.13 -16.91
CA ALA A 117 32.89 19.03 -16.64
C ALA A 117 32.99 19.81 -15.30
N ALA A 118 33.85 19.28 -14.42
CA ALA A 118 34.62 20.13 -13.51
C ALA A 118 35.57 21.04 -14.33
N PRO A 119 35.71 22.34 -14.02
CA PRO A 119 36.68 23.19 -14.69
C PRO A 119 38.11 22.76 -14.34
N ALA A 120 38.94 22.57 -15.37
CA ALA A 120 40.34 22.18 -15.24
C ALA A 120 41.17 23.23 -14.46
N PRO A 121 42.22 22.81 -13.73
CA PRO A 121 43.05 23.74 -12.97
C PRO A 121 43.88 24.63 -13.91
N ALA A 122 43.89 25.93 -13.62
CA ALA A 122 44.68 26.92 -14.34
C ALA A 122 46.18 26.66 -14.15
N LYS A 123 46.95 26.77 -15.24
CA LYS A 123 48.41 26.78 -15.24
C LYS A 123 48.96 28.12 -14.76
#